data_AF-A0A137QFF1-F1
#
_entry.id   AF-A0A137QFF1-F1
#
_cell.length_a   1.000
_cell.length_b   1.000
_cell.length_c   1.000
_cell.angle_alpha   90.00
_cell.angle_beta   90.00
_cell.angle_gamma   90.00
#
_symmetry.space_group_name_H-M   'P 1'
#
loop_
_entity.id
_entity.type
_entity.pdbx_description
1 polymer ?
#
loop_
_entity_poly.entity_id
_entity_poly.type
_entity_poly.pdbx_seq_one_letter_code
_entity_poly.pdbx_strand_id
1 'polypeptide(L)'
;MAALSTPLVLPAAKPDHRATRPPSKDASSFRMFLWRQRMWFESTFVLSMLEPWEKVLLLSILTMFCVLVVLGLFMYLPHHIDVMQHRAVYYLWGQEGDTRHWFGLDKGCGDGVRGLFKEL
;
A
#
# COMPACT_ATOMS: atom_id res chain seq x y z
N MET A 1 59.46 35.47 10.64
CA MET A 1 58.51 35.05 9.60
C MET A 1 58.35 33.54 9.70
N ALA A 2 57.30 33.06 10.38
CA ALA A 2 57.07 31.63 10.55
C ALA A 2 56.40 31.06 9.28
N ALA A 3 57.05 30.10 8.63
CA ALA A 3 56.53 29.43 7.44
C ALA A 3 55.43 28.43 7.85
N LEU A 4 54.23 28.58 7.31
CA LEU A 4 53.13 27.63 7.49
C LEU A 4 53.45 26.34 6.72
N SER A 5 53.80 25.27 7.44
CA SER A 5 53.98 23.93 6.87
C SER A 5 52.61 23.34 6.51
N THR A 6 52.22 23.40 5.24
CA THR A 6 51.03 22.72 4.75
C THR A 6 51.30 21.21 4.66
N PRO A 7 50.50 20.35 5.31
CA PRO A 7 50.67 18.90 5.20
C PRO A 7 50.33 18.43 3.78
N LEU A 8 51.15 17.52 3.23
CA LEU A 8 50.99 16.93 1.89
C LEU A 8 49.73 16.04 1.76
N VAL A 9 49.13 15.65 2.88
CA VAL A 9 47.90 14.86 2.95
C VAL A 9 46.90 15.58 3.83
N LEU A 10 45.77 15.96 3.23
CA LEU A 10 44.65 16.55 3.96
C LEU A 10 43.98 15.46 4.81
N PRO A 11 43.64 15.73 6.08
CA PRO A 11 42.83 14.81 6.87
C PRO A 11 41.49 14.58 6.15
N ALA A 12 40.95 13.37 6.27
CA ALA A 12 39.63 13.09 5.74
C ALA A 12 38.62 14.10 6.32
N ALA A 13 37.85 14.73 5.44
CA ALA A 13 36.81 15.65 5.85
C ALA A 13 35.79 14.89 6.71
N LYS A 14 35.74 15.17 8.02
CA LYS A 14 34.58 14.86 8.85
C LYS A 14 33.55 15.96 8.57
N PRO A 15 32.35 15.64 8.09
CA PRO A 15 31.49 14.56 8.59
C PRO A 15 31.37 13.33 7.67
N ASP A 16 31.24 12.14 8.25
CA ASP A 16 31.03 10.89 7.52
C ASP A 16 29.60 10.82 6.94
N HIS A 17 29.42 11.22 5.67
CA HIS A 17 28.14 11.14 4.95
C HIS A 17 27.77 9.71 4.47
N ARG A 18 28.36 8.67 5.06
CA ARG A 18 28.11 7.28 4.66
C ARG A 18 26.67 6.85 4.89
N ALA A 19 26.02 7.41 5.91
CA ALA A 19 24.64 7.06 6.28
C ALA A 19 23.59 7.52 5.25
N THR A 20 23.87 8.58 4.49
CA THR A 20 22.95 9.16 3.49
C THR A 20 23.27 8.72 2.07
N ARG A 21 24.40 8.02 1.84
CA ARG A 21 24.82 7.59 0.52
C ARG A 21 23.82 6.57 -0.06
N PRO A 22 23.37 6.72 -1.32
CA PRO A 22 22.59 5.66 -1.97
C PRO A 22 23.40 4.36 -2.00
N PRO A 23 22.75 3.19 -1.86
CA PRO A 23 23.44 1.92 -2.03
C PRO A 23 24.06 1.84 -3.44
N SER A 24 25.16 1.10 -3.58
CA SER A 24 25.79 0.89 -4.88
C SER A 24 24.80 0.31 -5.88
N LYS A 25 24.96 0.65 -7.16
CA LYS A 25 24.08 0.20 -8.25
C LYS A 25 24.07 -1.34 -8.41
N ASP A 26 25.11 -1.99 -7.89
CA ASP A 26 25.26 -3.45 -7.88
C ASP A 26 24.48 -4.13 -6.73
N ALA A 27 23.87 -3.34 -5.84
CA ALA A 27 22.99 -3.88 -4.80
C ALA A 27 21.66 -4.37 -5.40
N SER A 28 21.07 -5.38 -4.76
CA SER A 28 19.74 -5.89 -5.11
C SER A 28 18.70 -4.77 -5.24
N SER A 29 17.82 -4.84 -6.25
CA SER A 29 16.75 -3.84 -6.50
C SER A 29 15.93 -3.49 -5.24
N PHE A 30 15.73 -4.47 -4.35
CA PHE A 30 15.03 -4.30 -3.09
C PHE A 30 15.73 -3.31 -2.12
N ARG A 31 17.06 -3.34 -2.05
CA ARG A 31 17.85 -2.41 -1.21
C ARG A 31 17.70 -0.96 -1.68
N MET A 32 17.62 -0.75 -2.99
CA MET A 32 17.38 0.57 -3.57
C MET A 32 15.96 1.07 -3.26
N PHE A 33 14.97 0.18 -3.33
CA PHE A 33 13.58 0.50 -2.98
C PHE A 33 13.43 0.88 -1.50
N LEU A 34 13.98 0.07 -0.58
CA LEU A 34 13.97 0.39 0.85
C LEU A 34 14.69 1.69 1.19
N TRP A 35 15.82 1.97 0.54
CA TRP A 35 16.53 3.23 0.72
C TRP A 35 15.68 4.42 0.30
N ARG A 36 14.99 4.33 -0.84
CA ARG A 36 14.10 5.39 -1.32
C ARG A 36 12.90 5.59 -0.39
N GLN A 37 12.27 4.49 0.04
CA GLN A 37 11.14 4.54 0.96
C GLN A 37 11.53 5.15 2.30
N ARG A 38 12.71 4.78 2.83
CA ARG A 38 13.27 5.37 4.05
C ARG A 38 13.52 6.86 3.90
N MET A 39 14.15 7.30 2.81
CA MET A 39 14.44 8.71 2.56
C MET A 39 13.17 9.55 2.43
N TRP A 40 12.13 9.01 1.78
CA TRP A 40 10.82 9.65 1.70
C TRP A 40 10.16 9.77 3.08
N PHE A 41 10.14 8.68 3.86
CA PHE A 41 9.60 8.70 5.22
C PHE A 41 10.34 9.68 6.14
N GLU A 42 11.68 9.72 6.06
CA GLU A 42 12.49 10.66 6.83
C GLU A 42 12.19 12.12 6.47
N SER A 43 11.92 12.39 5.18
CA SER A 43 11.63 13.73 4.67
C SER A 43 10.22 14.21 4.98
N THR A 44 9.19 13.37 4.82
CA THR A 44 7.78 13.79 4.96
C THR A 44 7.33 13.92 6.41
N PHE A 45 7.87 13.11 7.31
CA PHE A 45 7.47 13.09 8.72
C PHE A 45 8.42 13.87 9.64
N VAL A 46 9.39 14.61 9.08
CA VAL A 46 10.40 15.37 9.85
C VAL A 46 11.14 14.47 10.86
N LEU A 47 11.22 13.15 10.59
CA LEU A 47 11.90 12.17 11.45
C LEU A 47 13.40 12.44 11.52
N SER A 48 13.95 13.32 10.68
CA SER A 48 15.33 13.76 10.79
C SER A 48 15.61 14.54 12.07
N MET A 49 14.61 15.24 12.63
CA MET A 49 14.78 16.13 13.80
C MET A 49 14.47 15.45 15.13
N LEU A 50 13.73 14.35 15.10
CA LEU A 50 13.36 13.63 16.32
C LEU A 50 14.55 12.85 16.88
N GLU A 51 14.51 12.60 18.19
CA GLU A 51 15.45 11.69 18.82
C GLU A 51 15.15 10.23 18.41
N PRO A 52 16.15 9.32 18.42
CA PRO A 52 15.94 7.93 17.99
C PRO A 52 14.83 7.21 18.77
N TRP A 53 14.63 7.54 20.05
CA TRP A 53 13.60 6.92 20.89
C TRP A 53 12.19 7.46 20.57
N GLU A 54 12.05 8.76 20.29
CA GLU A 54 10.78 9.39 19.91
C GLU A 54 10.24 8.81 18.60
N LYS A 55 11.14 8.53 17.64
CA LYS A 55 10.78 7.86 16.37
C LYS A 55 10.15 6.50 16.62
N VAL A 56 10.71 5.73 17.55
CA VAL A 56 10.18 4.40 17.90
C VAL A 56 8.79 4.52 18.53
N LEU A 57 8.57 5.51 19.40
CA LEU A 57 7.25 5.75 19.99
C LEU A 57 6.21 6.22 18.97
N LEU A 58 6.55 7.16 18.08
CA LEU A 58 5.61 7.61 17.06
C LEU A 58 5.24 6.49 16.09
N LEU A 59 6.23 5.70 15.65
CA LEU A 59 5.97 4.56 14.77
C LEU A 59 5.11 3.50 15.46
N SER A 60 5.31 3.23 16.75
CA SER A 60 4.48 2.26 17.48
C SER A 60 3.03 2.72 17.60
N ILE A 61 2.80 3.98 17.97
CA ILE A 61 1.46 4.58 18.05
C ILE A 61 0.80 4.58 16.66
N LEU A 62 1.46 5.10 15.64
CA LEU A 62 0.93 5.13 14.27
C LEU A 62 0.58 3.74 13.77
N THR A 63 1.44 2.75 14.03
CA THR A 63 1.19 1.35 13.64
C THR A 63 -0.01 0.79 14.38
N MET A 64 -0.13 1.03 15.69
CA MET A 64 -1.30 0.62 16.46
C MET A 64 -2.58 1.21 15.87
N PHE A 65 -2.63 2.53 15.65
CA PHE A 65 -3.79 3.19 15.03
C PHE A 65 -4.09 2.65 13.64
N CYS A 66 -3.07 2.44 12.81
CA CYS A 66 -3.25 1.93 11.45
C CYS A 66 -3.83 0.50 11.47
N VAL A 67 -3.34 -0.37 12.36
CA VAL A 67 -3.89 -1.72 12.54
C VAL A 67 -5.34 -1.68 13.01
N LEU A 68 -5.68 -0.81 13.97
CA LEU A 68 -7.06 -0.63 14.42
C LEU A 68 -7.96 -0.17 13.27
N VAL A 69 -7.53 0.81 12.48
CA VAL A 69 -8.28 1.30 11.32
C VAL A 69 -8.45 0.21 10.28
N VAL A 70 -7.38 -0.50 9.94
CA VAL A 70 -7.41 -1.58 8.93
C VAL A 70 -8.33 -2.72 9.39
N LEU A 71 -8.24 -3.14 10.65
CA LEU A 71 -9.10 -4.17 11.21
C LEU A 71 -10.57 -3.72 11.24
N GLY A 72 -10.82 -2.47 11.65
CA GLY A 72 -12.14 -1.85 11.58
C GLY A 72 -12.68 -1.80 10.15
N LEU A 73 -11.84 -1.44 9.18
CA LEU A 73 -12.19 -1.44 7.76
C LEU A 73 -12.54 -2.86 7.30
N PHE A 74 -11.70 -3.85 7.56
CA PHE A 74 -11.98 -5.22 7.12
C PHE A 74 -13.22 -5.83 7.76
N MET A 75 -13.53 -5.47 9.02
CA MET A 75 -14.70 -6.00 9.70
C MET A 75 -15.99 -5.25 9.34
N TYR A 76 -15.91 -3.93 9.12
CA TYR A 76 -17.07 -3.07 8.88
C TYR A 76 -17.40 -2.94 7.39
N LEU A 77 -16.39 -2.74 6.54
CA LEU A 77 -16.57 -2.50 5.10
C LEU A 77 -17.39 -3.59 4.37
N PRO A 78 -17.19 -4.92 4.58
CA PRO A 78 -17.99 -5.92 3.88
C PRO A 78 -19.48 -5.83 4.25
N HIS A 79 -19.80 -5.49 5.50
CA HIS A 79 -21.18 -5.32 5.94
C HIS A 79 -21.85 -4.12 5.26
N HIS A 80 -21.10 -3.04 5.03
CA HIS A 80 -21.60 -1.85 4.32
C HIS A 80 -21.72 -2.04 2.81
N ILE A 81 -20.83 -2.84 2.20
CA ILE A 81 -20.87 -3.13 0.77
C ILE A 81 -22.14 -3.90 0.42
N ASP A 82 -22.57 -4.84 1.26
CA ASP A 82 -23.79 -5.64 1.03
C ASP A 82 -25.05 -4.75 0.92
N VAL A 83 -25.25 -3.85 1.89
CA VAL A 83 -26.38 -2.91 1.89
C VAL A 83 -26.31 -1.94 0.71
N MET A 84 -25.12 -1.46 0.36
CA MET A 84 -24.90 -0.56 -0.78
C MET A 84 -25.18 -1.27 -2.10
N GLN A 85 -24.79 -2.55 -2.23
CA GLN A 85 -25.00 -3.36 -3.42
C GLN A 85 -26.50 -3.60 -3.66
N HIS A 86 -27.27 -3.93 -2.62
CA HIS A 86 -28.72 -4.11 -2.75
C HIS A 86 -29.41 -2.85 -3.29
N ARG A 87 -29.01 -1.67 -2.81
CA ARG A 87 -29.54 -0.39 -3.29
C ARG A 87 -29.07 -0.08 -4.71
N ALA A 88 -27.79 -0.33 -5.03
CA ALA A 88 -27.26 -0.11 -6.37
C ALA A 88 -27.97 -0.98 -7.41
N VAL A 89 -28.24 -2.25 -7.10
CA VAL A 89 -28.99 -3.15 -7.97
C VAL A 89 -30.44 -2.69 -8.14
N TYR A 90 -31.09 -2.22 -7.08
CA TYR A 90 -32.45 -1.66 -7.18
C TYR A 90 -32.48 -0.46 -8.14
N TYR A 91 -31.53 0.47 -8.03
CA TYR A 91 -31.49 1.64 -8.91
C TYR A 91 -31.05 1.33 -10.34
N LEU A 92 -30.18 0.34 -10.56
CA LEU A 92 -29.74 -0.04 -11.91
C LEU A 92 -30.77 -0.90 -12.66
N TRP A 93 -31.38 -1.87 -11.98
CA TRP A 93 -32.23 -2.89 -12.60
C TRP A 93 -33.73 -2.72 -12.34
N GLY A 94 -34.12 -1.87 -11.39
CA GLY A 94 -35.53 -1.55 -11.14
C GLY A 94 -36.37 -2.70 -10.57
N GLN A 95 -35.76 -3.81 -10.15
CA GLN A 95 -36.44 -4.91 -9.46
C GLN A 95 -36.08 -4.95 -7.97
N GLU A 96 -37.07 -5.11 -7.09
CA GLU A 96 -36.87 -5.51 -5.70
C GLU A 96 -36.17 -6.88 -5.63
N GLY A 97 -34.84 -6.87 -5.47
CA GLY A 97 -34.12 -7.75 -4.55
C GLY A 97 -34.38 -9.26 -4.56
N ASP A 98 -34.89 -9.88 -5.63
CA ASP A 98 -34.90 -11.36 -5.75
C ASP A 98 -33.50 -11.85 -6.15
N THR A 99 -32.60 -11.76 -5.18
CA THR A 99 -31.19 -12.18 -5.26
C THR A 99 -31.02 -13.70 -5.25
N ARG A 100 -32.10 -14.48 -5.16
CA ARG A 100 -32.04 -15.94 -5.35
C ARG A 100 -31.92 -16.34 -6.82
N HIS A 101 -32.31 -15.47 -7.75
CA HIS A 101 -32.29 -15.82 -9.17
C HIS A 101 -30.96 -15.48 -9.88
N TRP A 102 -30.20 -14.48 -9.42
CA TRP A 102 -28.95 -14.07 -10.09
C TRP A 102 -27.87 -15.17 -10.03
N PHE A 103 -27.75 -15.86 -8.89
CA PHE A 103 -26.87 -17.04 -8.77
C PHE A 103 -27.39 -18.26 -9.58
N GLY A 104 -28.56 -18.17 -10.20
CA GLY A 104 -29.24 -19.24 -10.95
C GLY A 104 -29.43 -18.98 -12.46
N LEU A 105 -28.96 -17.85 -13.01
CA LEU A 105 -29.22 -17.47 -14.40
C LEU A 105 -28.27 -18.07 -15.46
N ASP A 106 -27.44 -19.07 -15.12
CA ASP A 106 -26.63 -19.80 -16.11
C ASP A 106 -27.18 -21.20 -16.47
N LYS A 107 -28.39 -21.57 -16.04
CA LYS A 107 -28.99 -22.88 -16.39
C LYS A 107 -30.09 -22.85 -17.47
N GLY A 108 -30.52 -21.67 -17.94
CA GLY A 108 -31.67 -21.54 -18.85
C GLY A 108 -31.35 -21.46 -20.35
N CYS A 109 -30.10 -21.21 -20.75
CA CYS A 109 -29.72 -20.94 -22.14
C CYS A 109 -29.19 -22.19 -22.88
N GLY A 110 -29.69 -23.38 -22.56
CA GLY A 110 -29.26 -24.64 -23.19
C GLY A 110 -30.42 -25.51 -23.74
N ASP A 111 -31.62 -25.36 -23.18
CA ASP A 111 -32.73 -26.27 -23.49
C ASP A 111 -33.53 -25.87 -24.74
N GLY A 112 -33.54 -24.58 -25.10
CA GLY A 112 -34.20 -24.11 -26.33
C GLY A 112 -33.52 -24.58 -27.62
N VAL A 113 -32.19 -24.73 -27.62
CA VAL A 113 -31.41 -25.17 -28.80
C VAL A 113 -31.56 -26.67 -29.05
N ARG A 114 -31.76 -27.47 -27.99
CA ARG A 114 -31.99 -28.93 -28.10
C ARG A 114 -33.38 -29.29 -28.63
N GLY A 115 -34.39 -28.46 -28.40
CA GLY A 115 -35.73 -28.66 -28.97
C GLY A 115 -35.77 -28.38 -30.47
N LEU A 116 -35.02 -27.37 -30.93
CA LEU A 116 -35.02 -26.92 -32.33
C LEU A 116 -34.27 -27.88 -33.27
N PHE A 117 -33.28 -28.62 -32.76
CA PHE A 117 -32.57 -29.67 -33.51
C PHE A 117 -33.31 -31.02 -33.56
N LYS A 118 -34.41 -31.18 -32.83
CA LYS A 118 -35.20 -32.42 -32.80
C LYS A 118 -36.36 -32.43 -33.80
N GLU A 119 -36.69 -31.25 -34.33
CA GLU A 119 -37.76 -31.01 -35.32
C GLU A 119 -37.21 -30.79 -36.75
N LEU A 120 -35.90 -31.03 -36.94
CA LEU A 120 -35.19 -31.07 -38.23
C LEU A 120 -34.66 -32.49 -38.48
#